data_AF-A0A645CYG6-F1
#
_entry.id   AF-A0A645CYG6-F1
#
_cell.length_a   1.000
_cell.length_b   1.000
_cell.length_c   1.000
_cell.angle_alpha   90.00
_cell.angle_beta   90.00
_cell.angle_gamma   90.00
#
_symmetry.space_group_name_H-M   'P 1'
#
loop_
_entity.id
_entity.type
_entity.pdbx_description
1 polymer ?
#
loop_
_entity_poly.entity_id
_entity_poly.type
_entity_poly.pdbx_seq_one_letter_code
_entity_poly.pdbx_strand_id
1 'polypeptide(L)' 'MGIKSIIQAKKILLVASGDEKAAVLERALFGPVTPAVPASILQLHADVTVVADRTAMSVIRARGR' A
#
# COMPACT_ATOMS: atom_id res chain seq x y z
N MET A 1 -14.08 -3.42 11.71
CA MET A 1 -13.92 -2.69 10.43
C MET A 1 -13.48 -3.68 9.36
N GLY A 2 -14.15 -3.73 8.21
CA GLY A 2 -13.80 -4.66 7.12
C GLY A 2 -13.17 -3.96 5.93
N ILE A 3 -12.55 -4.71 5.03
CA ILE A 3 -11.89 -4.18 3.84
C ILE A 3 -12.84 -3.39 2.92
N LYS A 4 -14.11 -3.84 2.84
CA LYS A 4 -15.18 -3.16 2.09
C LYS A 4 -15.38 -1.72 2.57
N SER A 5 -15.38 -1.50 3.89
CA SER A 5 -15.56 -0.17 4.46
C SER A 5 -14.38 0.75 4.16
N ILE A 6 -13.16 0.21 4.07
CA ILE A 6 -11.95 0.98 3.75
C ILE A 6 -11.98 1.44 2.29
N ILE A 7 -12.34 0.56 1.35
CA ILE A 7 -12.41 0.88 -0.08
C ILE A 7 -13.55 1.84 -0.45
N GLN A 8 -14.59 1.95 0.39
CA GLN A 8 -15.67 2.93 0.21
C GLN A 8 -15.30 4.35 0.68
N ALA A 9 -14.13 4.55 1.29
CA ALA A 9 -13.67 5.88 1.66
C ALA A 9 -13.49 6.75 0.42
N LYS A 10 -13.61 8.09 0.56
CA LYS A 10 -13.30 9.00 -0.56
C LYS A 10 -11.80 9.13 -0.79
N LYS A 11 -11.01 9.01 0.27
CA LYS A 11 -9.55 9.15 0.29
C LYS A 11 -8.96 8.20 1.31
N ILE A 12 -7.81 7.62 1.00
CA ILE A 12 -7.11 6.68 1.87
C ILE A 12 -5.69 7.19 2.11
N LEU A 13 -5.29 7.30 3.38
CA LEU A 13 -3.91 7.55 3.79
C LEU A 13 -3.34 6.25 4.37
N LEU A 14 -2.38 5.65 3.67
CA LEU A 14 -1.62 4.50 4.16
C LEU A 14 -0.30 4.98 4.77
N VAL A 15 -0.06 4.67 6.03
CA VAL A 15 1.19 4.98 6.73
C VAL A 15 1.97 3.69 6.99
N ALA A 16 3.25 3.66 6.62
CA ALA A 16 4.14 2.53 6.88
C ALA A 16 5.51 3.01 7.40
N SER A 17 6.05 2.33 8.39
CA SER A 17 7.36 2.67 8.98
C SER A 17 8.06 1.39 9.42
N GLY A 18 9.39 1.37 9.32
CA GLY A 18 10.22 0.22 9.64
C GLY A 18 10.56 -0.63 8.40
N ASP A 19 11.77 -1.17 8.41
CA ASP A 19 12.28 -2.07 7.37
C ASP A 19 11.47 -3.37 7.29
N GLU A 20 10.87 -3.83 8.40
CA GLU A 20 10.01 -5.02 8.36
C GLU A 20 8.76 -4.85 7.47
N LYS A 21 8.42 -3.60 7.13
CA LYS A 21 7.28 -3.29 6.23
C LYS A 21 7.68 -3.24 4.76
N ALA A 22 8.97 -3.20 4.43
CA ALA A 22 9.42 -2.95 3.08
C ALA A 22 8.89 -3.98 2.07
N ALA A 23 9.04 -5.27 2.37
CA ALA A 23 8.59 -6.34 1.48
C ALA A 23 7.05 -6.40 1.33
N VAL A 24 6.29 -6.16 2.41
CA VAL A 24 4.82 -6.18 2.32
C VAL A 24 4.27 -4.93 1.65
N LEU A 25 4.93 -3.78 1.81
CA LEU A 25 4.55 -2.53 1.14
C LEU A 25 4.72 -2.66 -0.38
N GLU A 26 5.83 -3.24 -0.83
CA GLU A 26 6.05 -3.52 -2.27
C GLU A 26 5.00 -4.47 -2.84
N ARG A 27 4.73 -5.59 -2.16
CA ARG A 27 3.67 -6.53 -2.56
C ARG A 27 2.28 -5.90 -2.55
N ALA A 28 1.98 -5.02 -1.59
CA ALA A 28 0.70 -4.34 -1.50
C ALA A 28 0.49 -3.32 -2.61
N LEU A 29 1.54 -2.61 -3.04
CA LEU A 29 1.40 -1.52 -4.02
C LEU A 29 1.68 -1.96 -5.47
N PHE A 30 2.49 -3.00 -5.68
CA PHE A 30 2.96 -3.42 -7.00
C PHE A 30 2.77 -4.91 -7.28
N GLY A 31 2.43 -5.72 -6.28
CA GLY A 31 2.12 -7.13 -6.44
C GLY A 31 0.69 -7.38 -6.95
N PRO A 32 0.32 -8.64 -7.21
CA PRO A 32 -1.03 -8.98 -7.64
C PRO A 32 -2.06 -8.64 -6.54
N VAL A 33 -3.26 -8.22 -6.96
CA VAL A 33 -4.39 -8.02 -6.04
C VAL A 33 -4.90 -9.38 -5.55
N THR A 34 -4.68 -9.69 -4.28
CA THR A 34 -5.02 -10.99 -3.69
C THR A 34 -5.43 -10.89 -2.22
N PRO A 35 -6.37 -11.72 -1.73
CA PRO A 35 -6.72 -11.80 -0.30
C PRO A 35 -5.55 -12.16 0.62
N ALA A 36 -4.50 -12.81 0.11
CA ALA A 36 -3.28 -13.10 0.89
C ALA A 36 -2.49 -11.84 1.27
N VAL A 37 -2.70 -10.72 0.57
CA VAL A 37 -2.16 -9.40 0.87
C VAL A 37 -3.32 -8.41 0.82
N PRO A 38 -4.13 -8.27 1.89
CA PRO A 38 -5.38 -7.49 1.85
C PRO A 38 -5.20 -6.04 1.39
N ALA A 39 -4.07 -5.42 1.72
CA ALA A 39 -3.75 -4.06 1.29
C ALA A 39 -3.56 -3.91 -0.23
N SER A 40 -3.39 -5.01 -0.97
CA SER A 40 -3.28 -4.98 -2.44
C SER A 40 -4.54 -4.45 -3.13
N ILE A 41 -5.71 -4.55 -2.49
CA ILE A 41 -6.95 -3.98 -3.02
C ILE A 41 -6.90 -2.45 -3.13
N LEU A 42 -6.01 -1.78 -2.39
CA LEU A 42 -5.85 -0.33 -2.45
C LEU A 42 -5.37 0.14 -3.83
N GLN A 43 -4.73 -0.73 -4.62
CA GLN A 43 -4.35 -0.45 -6.01
C GLN A 43 -5.57 -0.11 -6.90
N LEU A 44 -6.77 -0.53 -6.52
CA LEU A 44 -8.01 -0.29 -7.27
C LEU A 44 -8.74 1.00 -6.82
N HIS A 45 -8.25 1.66 -5.77
CA HIS A 45 -8.87 2.87 -5.25
C HIS A 45 -8.33 4.11 -5.95
N ALA A 46 -9.22 5.02 -6.33
CA ALA A 46 -8.86 6.18 -7.15
C ALA A 46 -7.98 7.23 -6.43
N ASP A 47 -8.06 7.31 -5.10
CA ASP A 47 -7.33 8.31 -4.30
C ASP A 47 -6.68 7.67 -3.07
N VAL A 48 -5.43 7.22 -3.23
CA VAL A 48 -4.59 6.66 -2.16
C VAL A 48 -3.30 7.46 -2.06
N THR A 49 -3.01 7.96 -0.87
CA THR A 49 -1.73 8.56 -0.52
C THR A 49 -0.97 7.62 0.39
N VAL A 50 0.29 7.34 0.07
CA VAL A 50 1.17 6.52 0.90
C VAL A 50 2.25 7.40 1.51
N VAL A 51 2.36 7.38 2.83
CA VAL A 51 3.44 8.04 3.58
C VAL A 51 4.26 6.96 4.24
N ALA A 52 5.53 6.87 3.86
CA ALA A 52 6.43 5.86 4.39
C ALA A 52 7.80 6.45 4.70
N ASP A 53 8.46 5.91 5.72
CA ASP A 53 9.85 6.25 6.02
C ASP A 53 10.82 5.61 5.00
N ARG A 54 12.10 5.99 5.10
CA ARG A 54 13.12 5.50 4.15
C ARG A 54 13.32 3.99 4.23
N THR A 55 13.23 3.42 5.43
CA THR A 55 13.44 1.98 5.66
C THR A 55 12.29 1.15 5.10
N ALA A 56 11.03 1.57 5.27
CA ALA A 56 9.87 0.94 4.63
C ALA A 56 9.87 1.10 3.10
N MET A 57 10.48 2.16 2.57
CA MET A 57 10.64 2.36 1.12
C MET A 57 11.87 1.67 0.52
N SER A 58 12.69 0.99 1.32
CA SER A 58 14.04 0.52 0.93
C SER A 58 14.09 -0.41 -0.30
N VAL A 59 13.01 -1.15 -0.56
CA VAL A 59 12.92 -2.10 -1.69
C VAL A 59 12.09 -1.57 -2.87
N ILE A 60 11.40 -0.44 -2.69
CA ILE A 60 10.55 0.15 -3.72
C ILE A 60 11.40 1.04 -4.62
N ARG A 61 11.51 0.65 -5.90
CA ARG A 61 12.18 1.48 -6.90
C ARG A 61 11.19 2.50 -7.44
N ALA A 62 11.59 3.78 -7.44
CA ALA A 62 10.85 4.81 -8.15
C ALA A 62 10.79 4.42 -9.64
N ARG A 63 9.63 3.98 -10.12
CA ARG A 63 9.33 4.07 -11.55
C ARG A 63 9.01 5.54 -11.79
N GLY A 64 9.98 6.24 -12.39
CA GLY A 64 9.77 7.59 -12.89
C GLY A 64 8.51 7.62 -13.75
N ARG A 65 7.74 8.69 -13.59
CA ARG A 65 6.76 9.08 -14.61
C ARG A 65 7.50 9.52 -15.86
#